data_AF-A0A4V2B3E7-F1
#
_entry.id   AF-A0A4V2B3E7-F1
#
_cell.length_a   1.000
_cell.length_b   1.000
_cell.length_c   1.000
_cell.angle_alpha   90.00
_cell.angle_beta   90.00
_cell.angle_gamma   90.00
#
_symmetry.space_group_name_H-M   'P 1'
#
loop_
_entity.id
_entity.type
_entity.pdbx_description
1 polymer ?
#
loop_
_entity_poly.entity_id
_entity_poly.type
_entity_poly.pdbx_seq_one_letter_code
_entity_poly.pdbx_strand_id
1 'polypeptide(L)'
;MSTVPPRASSSPHSPLYVTKELFENRYKGAEAIFVSGSVIRGEATAHSDLDLVVLFPKVDRAYRESFQHKGWPVEAFIHDADTLRYFFKNVDKNLGRATLAEMVAEGHEIPGANTATDEMKSLARVTLQEGPPALTEEEIQDRRYHISELLDDMREPRNRQELVASATLIYNELADYYFRIGRGWTSSGKAIMKRMKRQDPAFARKFGEAFDELFSTGKSRRVIDLAEELMAPQGGCLFEGYRRDTPVEWRQK
;
A
#
# COMPACT_ATOMS: atom_id res chain seq x y z
N MET A 1 30.72 3.64 13.51
CA MET A 1 29.97 3.79 14.78
C MET A 1 28.90 2.72 14.82
N SER A 2 28.98 1.82 15.80
CA SER A 2 28.09 0.67 15.95
C SER A 2 26.68 1.14 16.33
N THR A 3 25.68 0.85 15.50
CA THR A 3 24.28 1.16 15.79
C THR A 3 23.72 0.09 16.72
N VAL A 4 23.58 0.45 17.99
CA VAL A 4 22.88 -0.35 19.00
C VAL A 4 21.39 -0.40 18.62
N PRO A 5 20.76 -1.58 18.50
CA PRO A 5 19.32 -1.67 18.24
C PRO A 5 18.54 -1.10 19.45
N PRO A 6 17.34 -0.53 19.23
CA PRO A 6 16.57 0.08 20.31
C PRO A 6 16.25 -0.97 21.38
N ARG A 7 16.58 -0.66 22.64
CA ARG A 7 16.18 -1.50 23.79
C ARG A 7 14.65 -1.57 23.81
N ALA A 8 14.12 -2.78 23.77
CA ALA A 8 12.70 -3.05 23.97
C ALA A 8 12.26 -2.41 25.30
N SER A 9 11.42 -1.37 25.23
CA SER A 9 10.88 -0.75 26.43
C SER A 9 9.95 -1.76 27.12
N SER A 10 10.24 -2.08 28.37
CA SER A 10 9.42 -2.94 29.24
C SER A 10 8.18 -2.23 29.81
N SER A 11 7.83 -1.06 29.29
CA SER A 11 6.61 -0.34 29.70
C SER A 11 5.37 -1.20 29.41
N PRO A 12 4.39 -1.27 30.33
CA PRO A 12 3.16 -2.04 30.15
C PRO A 12 2.25 -1.50 29.03
N HIS A 13 2.61 -0.35 28.44
CA HIS A 13 1.96 0.24 27.27
C HIS A 13 2.82 0.13 26.00
N SER A 14 4.00 -0.49 26.08
CA SER A 14 4.86 -0.61 24.92
C SER A 14 4.22 -1.53 23.88
N PRO A 15 4.36 -1.23 22.58
CA PRO A 15 3.80 -2.04 21.51
C PRO A 15 4.22 -3.52 21.60
N LEU A 16 5.50 -3.76 21.89
CA LEU A 16 6.04 -5.12 22.04
C LEU A 16 5.48 -5.84 23.26
N TYR A 17 5.28 -5.13 24.37
CA TYR A 17 4.66 -5.70 25.57
C TYR A 17 3.20 -6.08 25.30
N VAL A 18 2.44 -5.17 24.68
CA VAL A 18 1.03 -5.37 24.33
C VAL A 18 0.87 -6.52 23.34
N THR A 19 1.71 -6.60 22.31
CA THR A 19 1.70 -7.73 21.36
C THR A 19 2.07 -9.05 22.06
N LYS A 20 3.06 -9.06 22.96
CA LYS A 20 3.43 -10.25 23.72
C LYS A 20 2.28 -10.77 24.58
N GLU A 21 1.57 -9.88 25.26
CA GLU A 21 0.39 -10.27 26.03
C GLU A 21 -0.73 -10.81 25.14
N LEU A 22 -0.96 -10.20 23.96
CA LEU A 22 -1.94 -10.71 23.00
C LEU A 22 -1.58 -12.11 22.50
N PHE A 23 -0.30 -12.35 22.21
CA PHE A 23 0.21 -13.68 21.86
C PHE A 23 -0.06 -14.71 22.96
N GLU A 24 0.24 -14.37 24.22
CA GLU A 24 0.09 -15.30 25.36
C GLU A 24 -1.38 -15.56 25.75
N ASN A 25 -2.27 -14.57 25.57
CA ASN A 25 -3.62 -14.61 26.14
C ASN A 25 -4.75 -14.69 25.11
N ARG A 26 -4.70 -13.89 24.04
CA ARG A 26 -5.77 -13.81 23.03
C ARG A 26 -5.55 -14.83 21.93
N TYR A 27 -4.33 -14.91 21.40
CA TYR A 27 -3.96 -15.75 20.26
C TYR A 27 -3.29 -17.05 20.68
N LYS A 28 -3.89 -17.73 21.67
CA LYS A 28 -3.37 -19.00 22.19
C LYS A 28 -3.30 -20.03 21.07
N GLY A 29 -2.12 -20.64 20.91
CA GLY A 29 -1.85 -21.61 19.86
C GLY A 29 -1.32 -21.00 18.55
N ALA A 30 -1.15 -19.68 18.47
CA ALA A 30 -0.38 -19.07 17.39
C ALA A 30 1.10 -19.50 17.46
N GLU A 31 1.74 -19.67 16.32
CA GLU A 31 3.17 -19.92 16.20
C GLU A 31 3.98 -18.64 16.37
N ALA A 32 3.41 -17.50 15.91
CA ALA A 32 4.03 -16.20 16.05
C ALA A 32 3.04 -15.05 15.79
N ILE A 33 3.46 -13.85 16.20
CA ILE A 33 2.90 -12.59 15.71
C ILE A 33 4.03 -11.76 15.10
N PHE A 34 3.81 -11.28 13.87
CA PHE A 34 4.60 -10.21 13.28
C PHE A 34 3.94 -8.88 13.63
N VAL A 35 4.58 -8.09 14.49
CA VAL A 35 4.15 -6.72 14.75
C VAL A 35 4.86 -5.79 13.78
N SER A 36 4.09 -4.99 13.06
CA SER A 36 4.59 -4.07 12.05
C SER A 36 3.97 -2.68 12.24
N GLY A 37 3.98 -1.87 11.19
CA GLY A 37 3.34 -0.57 11.18
C GLY A 37 4.22 0.56 11.67
N SER A 38 3.62 1.75 11.75
CA SER A 38 4.31 2.99 12.14
C SER A 38 4.95 2.92 13.53
N VAL A 39 4.36 2.09 14.40
CA VAL A 39 4.73 1.91 15.80
C VAL A 39 6.11 1.26 15.97
N ILE A 40 6.38 0.17 15.24
CA ILE A 40 7.68 -0.51 15.30
C ILE A 40 8.78 0.30 14.59
N ARG A 41 8.41 1.11 13.59
CA ARG A 41 9.36 1.98 12.88
C ARG A 41 9.70 3.28 13.61
N GLY A 42 9.13 3.53 14.80
CA GLY A 42 9.33 4.78 15.55
C GLY A 42 8.67 6.01 14.90
N GLU A 43 7.74 5.79 13.98
CA GLU A 43 6.99 6.82 13.26
C GLU A 43 5.55 6.95 13.79
N ALA A 44 5.25 6.37 14.95
CA ALA A 44 3.91 6.38 15.51
C ALA A 44 3.48 7.77 15.97
N THR A 45 2.18 8.02 15.82
CA THR A 45 1.48 9.17 16.38
C THR A 45 0.54 8.70 17.48
N ALA A 46 -0.08 9.63 18.21
CA ALA A 46 -1.10 9.30 19.21
C ALA A 46 -2.33 8.56 18.63
N HIS A 47 -2.51 8.57 17.30
CA HIS A 47 -3.59 7.89 16.60
C HIS A 47 -3.12 6.69 15.76
N SER A 48 -1.89 6.23 15.98
CA SER A 48 -1.39 5.02 15.33
C SER A 48 -2.03 3.77 15.93
N ASP A 49 -2.43 2.87 15.04
CA ASP A 49 -2.83 1.51 15.30
C ASP A 49 -1.63 0.57 15.46
N LEU A 50 -1.88 -0.55 16.13
CA LEU A 50 -0.98 -1.69 16.23
C LEU A 50 -1.34 -2.71 15.14
N ASP A 51 -0.51 -2.77 14.10
CA ASP A 51 -0.68 -3.67 12.96
C ASP A 51 -0.04 -5.05 13.24
N LEU A 52 -0.83 -6.11 13.27
CA LEU A 52 -0.40 -7.47 13.62
C LEU A 52 -0.73 -8.47 12.50
N VAL A 53 0.25 -9.28 12.06
CA VAL A 53 -0.03 -10.54 11.37
C VAL A 53 0.15 -11.68 12.36
N VAL A 54 -0.92 -12.39 12.66
CA VAL A 54 -0.92 -13.53 13.59
C VAL A 54 -0.88 -14.82 12.78
N LEU A 55 0.17 -15.60 12.98
CA LEU A 55 0.40 -16.87 12.29
C LEU A 55 0.01 -18.02 13.20
N PHE A 56 -0.99 -18.79 12.79
CA PHE A 56 -1.37 -20.06 13.42
C PHE A 56 -0.87 -21.25 12.58
N PRO A 57 -0.70 -22.43 13.19
CA PRO A 57 -0.38 -23.65 12.45
C PRO A 57 -1.44 -23.99 11.40
N LYS A 58 -2.71 -23.73 11.73
CA LYS A 58 -3.85 -23.89 10.84
C LYS A 58 -4.99 -22.98 11.26
N VAL A 59 -5.72 -22.46 10.27
CA VAL A 59 -7.01 -21.78 10.47
C VAL A 59 -8.06 -22.35 9.52
N ASP A 60 -9.33 -22.33 9.94
CA ASP A 60 -10.44 -22.71 9.05
C ASP A 60 -10.63 -21.70 7.91
N ARG A 61 -10.35 -20.42 8.20
CA ARG A 61 -10.36 -19.31 7.25
C ARG A 61 -9.48 -18.18 7.75
N ALA A 62 -8.84 -17.47 6.83
CA ALA A 62 -8.21 -16.20 7.16
C ALA A 62 -9.27 -15.14 7.47
N TYR A 63 -8.96 -14.24 8.42
CA TYR A 63 -9.84 -13.13 8.75
C TYR A 63 -9.05 -11.95 9.31
N ARG A 64 -9.69 -10.78 9.30
CA ARG A 64 -9.19 -9.57 9.95
C ARG A 64 -10.13 -9.19 11.08
N GLU A 65 -9.57 -8.72 12.18
CA GLU A 65 -10.32 -8.15 13.29
C GLU A 65 -9.71 -6.84 13.77
N SER A 66 -10.55 -5.97 14.33
CA SER A 66 -10.12 -4.71 14.94
C SER A 66 -10.75 -4.55 16.32
N PHE A 67 -9.94 -4.18 17.32
CA PHE A 67 -10.39 -4.06 18.71
C PHE A 67 -9.48 -3.10 19.49
N GLN A 68 -9.91 -2.74 20.70
CA GLN A 68 -9.11 -1.96 21.64
C GLN A 68 -8.45 -2.89 22.66
N HIS A 69 -7.15 -2.73 22.90
CA HIS A 69 -6.44 -3.48 23.95
C HIS A 69 -5.40 -2.59 24.64
N LYS A 70 -5.53 -2.42 25.96
CA LYS A 70 -4.63 -1.58 26.78
C LYS A 70 -4.36 -0.18 26.20
N GLY A 71 -5.40 0.44 25.62
CA GLY A 71 -5.33 1.78 25.04
C GLY A 71 -4.84 1.84 23.59
N TRP A 72 -4.54 0.68 22.98
CA TRP A 72 -4.17 0.59 21.57
C TRP A 72 -5.38 0.18 20.73
N PRO A 73 -5.70 0.91 19.65
CA PRO A 73 -6.40 0.34 18.50
C PRO A 73 -5.51 -0.74 17.89
N VAL A 74 -6.03 -1.96 17.77
CA VAL A 74 -5.32 -3.11 17.19
C VAL A 74 -6.02 -3.50 15.90
N GLU A 75 -5.22 -3.73 14.87
CA GLU A 75 -5.64 -4.34 13.61
C GLU A 75 -4.87 -5.65 13.43
N ALA A 76 -5.58 -6.78 13.51
CA ALA A 76 -4.97 -8.10 13.44
C ALA A 76 -5.44 -8.87 12.21
N PHE A 77 -4.48 -9.39 11.46
CA PHE A 77 -4.66 -10.25 10.28
C PHE A 77 -4.31 -11.68 10.68
N ILE A 78 -5.31 -12.55 10.71
CA ILE A 78 -5.19 -13.92 11.22
C ILE A 78 -5.05 -14.88 10.06
N HIS A 79 -3.93 -15.61 10.02
CA HIS A 79 -3.60 -16.50 8.93
C HIS A 79 -2.87 -17.76 9.40
N ASP A 80 -2.88 -18.77 8.54
CA ASP A 80 -1.88 -19.83 8.49
C ASP A 80 -0.93 -19.61 7.28
N ALA A 81 0.07 -20.49 7.13
CA ALA A 81 1.03 -20.39 6.02
C ALA A 81 0.37 -20.48 4.63
N ASP A 82 -0.65 -21.32 4.48
CA ASP A 82 -1.35 -21.52 3.20
C ASP A 82 -2.13 -20.27 2.79
N THR A 83 -2.87 -19.69 3.73
CA THR A 83 -3.65 -18.47 3.49
C THR A 83 -2.74 -17.26 3.28
N LEU A 84 -1.63 -17.11 4.00
CA LEU A 84 -0.64 -16.06 3.70
C LEU A 84 -0.10 -16.19 2.29
N ARG A 85 0.31 -17.40 1.89
CA ARG A 85 0.81 -17.67 0.54
C ARG A 85 -0.23 -17.35 -0.52
N TYR A 86 -1.50 -17.69 -0.26
CA TYR A 86 -2.59 -17.35 -1.16
C TYR A 86 -2.77 -15.83 -1.30
N PHE A 87 -2.76 -15.09 -0.19
CA PHE A 87 -2.87 -13.63 -0.23
C PHE A 87 -1.71 -12.99 -0.98
N PHE A 88 -0.48 -13.39 -0.68
CA PHE A 88 0.72 -12.88 -1.33
C PHE A 88 0.70 -13.12 -2.84
N LYS A 89 0.20 -14.27 -3.31
CA LYS A 89 0.28 -14.66 -4.72
C LYS A 89 -0.95 -14.30 -5.55
N ASN A 90 -2.14 -14.30 -4.96
CA ASN A 90 -3.41 -14.24 -5.70
C ASN A 90 -4.27 -13.03 -5.33
N VAL A 91 -4.11 -12.45 -4.14
CA VAL A 91 -4.93 -11.30 -3.71
C VAL A 91 -4.13 -10.01 -3.86
N ASP A 92 -3.08 -9.87 -3.06
CA ASP A 92 -2.25 -8.66 -2.99
C ASP A 92 -1.53 -8.42 -4.33
N LYS A 93 -0.93 -9.49 -4.88
CA LYS A 93 -0.18 -9.43 -6.16
C LYS A 93 -1.01 -8.92 -7.33
N ASN A 94 -2.25 -9.40 -7.45
CA ASN A 94 -3.16 -8.99 -8.52
C ASN A 94 -3.66 -7.55 -8.35
N LEU A 95 -3.78 -7.07 -7.10
CA LEU A 95 -4.08 -5.66 -6.81
C LEU A 95 -2.86 -4.74 -6.95
N GLY A 96 -1.70 -5.29 -7.26
CA GLY A 96 -0.44 -4.54 -7.31
C GLY A 96 0.02 -4.05 -5.94
N ARG A 97 -0.45 -4.63 -4.84
CA ARG A 97 -0.14 -4.26 -3.44
C ARG A 97 0.68 -5.36 -2.76
N ALA A 98 1.36 -5.05 -1.67
CA ALA A 98 2.12 -6.05 -0.91
C ALA A 98 2.06 -5.83 0.61
N THR A 99 0.98 -5.25 1.13
CA THR A 99 0.88 -4.84 2.53
C THR A 99 1.19 -5.98 3.51
N LEU A 100 0.58 -7.16 3.33
CA LEU A 100 0.83 -8.28 4.24
C LEU A 100 2.27 -8.81 4.10
N ALA A 101 2.81 -8.86 2.89
CA ALA A 101 4.20 -9.28 2.67
C ALA A 101 5.20 -8.30 3.30
N GLU A 102 4.96 -6.99 3.21
CA GLU A 102 5.76 -5.98 3.89
C GLU A 102 5.68 -6.10 5.41
N MET A 103 4.47 -6.31 5.93
CA MET A 103 4.26 -6.51 7.37
C MET A 103 5.01 -7.73 7.90
N VAL A 104 5.00 -8.84 7.17
CA VAL A 104 5.74 -10.06 7.54
C VAL A 104 7.25 -9.85 7.38
N ALA A 105 7.72 -9.27 6.27
CA ALA A 105 9.14 -9.11 5.98
C ALA A 105 9.86 -8.15 6.94
N GLU A 106 9.22 -7.01 7.25
CA GLU A 106 9.75 -5.98 8.17
C GLU A 106 9.36 -6.22 9.63
N GLY A 107 8.34 -7.05 9.88
CA GLY A 107 7.73 -7.22 11.20
C GLY A 107 8.68 -7.80 12.24
N HIS A 108 8.58 -7.29 13.46
CA HIS A 108 9.25 -7.88 14.62
C HIS A 108 8.47 -9.11 15.08
N GLU A 109 9.17 -10.22 15.28
CA GLU A 109 8.56 -11.50 15.63
C GLU A 109 8.42 -11.63 17.15
N ILE A 110 7.23 -12.07 17.58
CA ILE A 110 6.95 -12.45 18.96
C ILE A 110 6.44 -13.89 18.95
N PRO A 111 6.99 -14.80 19.78
CA PRO A 111 7.96 -14.56 20.86
C PRO A 111 9.42 -14.40 20.39
N GLY A 112 9.68 -14.67 19.12
CA GLY A 112 10.98 -14.57 18.46
C GLY A 112 10.97 -15.36 17.16
N ALA A 113 12.09 -15.37 16.45
CA ALA A 113 12.24 -16.13 15.21
C ALA A 113 12.14 -17.65 15.47
N ASN A 114 11.49 -18.36 14.55
CA ASN A 114 11.38 -19.81 14.50
C ASN A 114 11.26 -20.28 13.04
N THR A 115 11.20 -21.60 12.82
CA THR A 115 11.12 -22.17 11.47
C THR A 115 9.93 -21.62 10.65
N ALA A 116 8.75 -21.47 11.25
CA ALA A 116 7.57 -20.98 10.57
C ALA A 116 7.72 -19.49 10.21
N THR A 117 8.29 -18.68 11.11
CA THR A 117 8.50 -17.26 10.81
C THR A 117 9.60 -17.03 9.78
N ASP A 118 10.67 -17.82 9.81
CA ASP A 118 11.74 -17.78 8.81
C ASP A 118 11.22 -18.15 7.42
N GLU A 119 10.35 -19.16 7.32
CA GLU A 119 9.70 -19.53 6.06
C GLU A 119 8.83 -18.36 5.53
N MET A 120 7.98 -17.79 6.37
CA MET A 120 7.07 -16.72 5.96
C MET A 120 7.82 -15.43 5.60
N LYS A 121 8.88 -15.08 6.33
CA LYS A 121 9.76 -13.95 5.99
C LYS A 121 10.50 -14.17 4.69
N SER A 122 10.98 -15.38 4.44
CA SER A 122 11.64 -15.73 3.17
C SER A 122 10.67 -15.61 2.01
N LEU A 123 9.46 -16.18 2.14
CA LEU A 123 8.40 -16.07 1.14
C LEU A 123 7.99 -14.61 0.87
N ALA A 124 7.85 -13.81 1.92
CA ALA A 124 7.51 -12.40 1.81
C ALA A 124 8.60 -11.62 1.06
N ARG A 125 9.88 -11.83 1.39
CA ARG A 125 11.01 -11.17 0.71
C ARG A 125 11.08 -11.54 -0.76
N VAL A 126 10.92 -12.82 -1.11
CA VAL A 126 10.86 -13.28 -2.51
C VAL A 126 9.70 -12.60 -3.23
N THR A 127 8.52 -12.56 -2.62
CA THR A 127 7.34 -11.91 -3.21
C THR A 127 7.60 -10.42 -3.46
N LEU A 128 8.17 -9.72 -2.49
CA LEU A 128 8.49 -8.29 -2.61
C LEU A 128 9.49 -8.02 -3.73
N GLN A 129 10.49 -8.88 -3.91
CA GLN A 129 11.48 -8.79 -4.98
C GLN A 129 10.90 -9.10 -6.37
N GLU A 130 9.96 -10.04 -6.47
CA GLU A 130 9.31 -10.39 -7.74
C GLU A 130 8.49 -9.22 -8.32
N GLY A 131 7.91 -8.38 -7.46
CA GLY A 131 7.03 -7.29 -7.89
C GLY A 131 5.64 -7.79 -8.32
N PRO A 132 4.70 -6.85 -8.57
CA PRO A 132 3.40 -7.17 -9.13
C PRO A 132 3.50 -7.60 -10.60
N PRO A 133 2.46 -8.23 -11.16
CA PRO A 133 2.37 -8.49 -12.58
C PRO A 133 2.48 -7.19 -13.38
N ALA A 134 3.14 -7.27 -14.52
CA ALA A 134 3.16 -6.18 -15.48
C ALA A 134 1.74 -5.86 -15.92
N LEU A 135 1.45 -4.57 -16.08
CA LEU A 135 0.19 -4.15 -16.69
C LEU A 135 0.12 -4.69 -18.12
N THR A 136 -1.06 -5.14 -18.51
CA THR A 136 -1.38 -5.42 -19.91
C THR A 136 -1.47 -4.12 -20.70
N GLU A 137 -1.38 -4.20 -22.03
CA GLU A 137 -1.55 -3.03 -22.90
C GLU A 137 -2.93 -2.37 -22.70
N GLU A 138 -3.97 -3.18 -22.49
CA GLU A 138 -5.32 -2.69 -22.21
C GLU A 138 -5.37 -1.89 -20.89
N GLU A 139 -4.76 -2.42 -19.82
CA GLU A 139 -4.69 -1.72 -18.53
C GLU A 139 -3.88 -0.41 -18.63
N ILE A 140 -2.79 -0.39 -19.40
CA ILE A 140 -2.00 0.83 -19.63
C ILE A 140 -2.85 1.87 -20.36
N GLN A 141 -3.58 1.47 -21.41
CA GLN A 141 -4.47 2.35 -22.15
C GLN A 141 -5.62 2.88 -21.30
N ASP A 142 -6.25 2.04 -20.47
CA ASP A 142 -7.34 2.45 -19.55
C ASP A 142 -6.87 3.54 -18.60
N ARG A 143 -5.70 3.35 -18.00
CA ARG A 143 -5.11 4.32 -17.08
C ARG A 143 -4.75 5.61 -17.79
N ARG A 144 -4.13 5.53 -18.97
CA ARG A 144 -3.80 6.71 -19.78
C ARG A 144 -5.05 7.49 -20.17
N TYR A 145 -6.11 6.80 -20.61
CA TYR A 145 -7.38 7.42 -20.96
C TYR A 145 -8.01 8.11 -19.74
N HIS A 146 -8.14 7.40 -18.63
CA HIS A 146 -8.72 7.95 -17.40
C HIS A 146 -7.93 9.15 -16.85
N ILE A 147 -6.59 9.06 -16.82
CA ILE A 147 -5.75 10.19 -16.42
C ILE A 147 -5.92 11.36 -17.39
N SER A 148 -6.04 11.12 -18.70
CA SER A 148 -6.24 12.18 -19.69
C SER A 148 -7.55 12.94 -19.47
N GLU A 149 -8.65 12.24 -19.18
CA GLU A 149 -9.93 12.87 -18.83
C GLU A 149 -9.79 13.76 -17.58
N LEU A 150 -9.13 13.27 -16.53
CA LEU A 150 -8.89 14.06 -15.32
C LEU A 150 -8.02 15.30 -15.60
N LEU A 151 -7.04 15.18 -16.51
CA LEU A 151 -6.22 16.32 -16.92
C LEU A 151 -7.03 17.37 -17.69
N ASP A 152 -7.93 16.96 -18.57
CA ASP A 152 -8.82 17.87 -19.30
C ASP A 152 -9.73 18.66 -18.34
N ASP A 153 -10.34 17.99 -17.36
CA ASP A 153 -11.13 18.64 -16.30
C ASP A 153 -10.32 19.66 -15.48
N MET A 154 -9.01 19.44 -15.35
CA MET A 154 -8.10 20.31 -14.61
C MET A 154 -7.50 21.45 -15.43
N ARG A 155 -7.55 21.38 -16.77
CA ARG A 155 -7.08 22.45 -17.66
C ARG A 155 -8.01 23.66 -17.60
N GLU A 156 -9.32 23.42 -17.62
CA GLU A 156 -10.35 24.47 -17.57
C GLU A 156 -11.49 24.10 -16.60
N PRO A 157 -11.24 24.05 -15.28
CA PRO A 157 -12.26 23.69 -14.31
C PRO A 157 -13.36 24.76 -14.26
N ARG A 158 -14.64 24.35 -14.30
CA ARG A 158 -15.78 25.29 -14.24
C ARG A 158 -15.85 26.08 -12.93
N ASN A 159 -15.36 25.47 -11.84
CA ASN A 159 -15.29 26.07 -10.51
C ASN A 159 -14.24 25.35 -9.65
N ARG A 160 -13.97 25.92 -8.47
CA ARG A 160 -12.98 25.37 -7.53
C ARG A 160 -13.37 23.99 -7.01
N GLN A 161 -14.67 23.70 -6.82
CA GLN A 161 -15.11 22.42 -6.28
C GLN A 161 -14.80 21.27 -7.25
N GLU A 162 -15.02 21.48 -8.54
CA GLU A 162 -14.66 20.51 -9.58
C GLU A 162 -13.15 20.30 -9.67
N LEU A 163 -12.35 21.37 -9.62
CA LEU A 163 -10.90 21.24 -9.57
C LEU A 163 -10.43 20.39 -8.37
N VAL A 164 -11.02 20.57 -7.18
CA VAL A 164 -10.70 19.76 -5.99
C VAL A 164 -11.09 18.30 -6.18
N ALA A 165 -12.24 18.04 -6.83
CA ALA A 165 -12.68 16.68 -7.12
C ALA A 165 -11.69 15.96 -8.04
N SER A 166 -11.36 16.56 -9.19
CA SER A 166 -10.39 15.98 -10.14
C SER A 166 -8.99 15.86 -9.53
N ALA A 167 -8.55 16.86 -8.75
CA ALA A 167 -7.27 16.84 -8.04
C ALA A 167 -7.16 15.66 -7.03
N THR A 168 -8.26 15.33 -6.36
CA THR A 168 -8.31 14.24 -5.37
C THR A 168 -8.22 12.87 -6.03
N LEU A 169 -8.86 12.71 -7.20
CA LEU A 169 -8.79 11.50 -8.00
C LEU A 169 -7.40 11.32 -8.59
N ILE A 170 -6.90 12.33 -9.31
CA ILE A 170 -5.62 12.22 -10.04
C ILE A 170 -4.43 12.00 -9.11
N TYR A 171 -4.47 12.46 -7.85
CA TYR A 171 -3.42 12.18 -6.87
C TYR A 171 -3.18 10.68 -6.68
N ASN A 172 -4.26 9.90 -6.55
CA ASN A 172 -4.14 8.46 -6.36
C ASN A 172 -3.84 7.75 -7.68
N GLU A 173 -4.51 8.13 -8.76
CA GLU A 173 -4.34 7.50 -10.07
C GLU A 173 -2.93 7.69 -10.63
N LEU A 174 -2.36 8.89 -10.51
CA LEU A 174 -1.03 9.19 -11.01
C LEU A 174 0.06 8.49 -10.19
N ALA A 175 -0.12 8.40 -8.87
CA ALA A 175 0.78 7.65 -8.01
C ALA A 175 0.73 6.13 -8.31
N ASP A 176 -0.46 5.56 -8.47
CA ASP A 176 -0.63 4.16 -8.84
C ASP A 176 -0.02 3.88 -10.21
N TYR A 177 -0.27 4.73 -11.21
CA TYR A 177 0.34 4.61 -12.53
C TYR A 177 1.87 4.65 -12.47
N TYR A 178 2.46 5.60 -11.72
CA TYR A 178 3.90 5.69 -11.51
C TYR A 178 4.50 4.38 -10.97
N PHE A 179 3.89 3.79 -9.94
CA PHE A 179 4.37 2.53 -9.38
C PHE A 179 4.18 1.39 -10.38
N ARG A 180 2.98 1.22 -10.92
CA ARG A 180 2.61 0.06 -11.73
C ARG A 180 3.31 0.01 -13.08
N ILE A 181 3.54 1.15 -13.73
CA ILE A 181 4.27 1.18 -15.01
C ILE A 181 5.73 0.75 -14.84
N GLY A 182 6.33 1.02 -13.68
CA GLY A 182 7.66 0.54 -13.30
C GLY A 182 7.69 -0.87 -12.71
N ARG A 183 6.58 -1.63 -12.76
CA ARG A 183 6.40 -2.93 -12.07
C ARG A 183 6.71 -2.84 -10.57
N GLY A 184 6.39 -1.72 -9.96
CA GLY A 184 6.50 -1.47 -8.53
C GLY A 184 5.18 -1.73 -7.81
N TRP A 185 5.27 -2.12 -6.54
CA TRP A 185 4.13 -2.22 -5.64
C TRP A 185 3.51 -0.85 -5.42
N THR A 186 2.18 -0.75 -5.49
CA THR A 186 1.43 0.48 -5.25
C THR A 186 1.21 0.74 -3.76
N SER A 187 0.73 1.94 -3.46
CA SER A 187 0.33 2.38 -2.12
C SER A 187 -0.87 3.30 -2.18
N SER A 188 -1.49 3.56 -1.03
CA SER A 188 -2.63 4.48 -0.92
C SER A 188 -2.45 5.47 0.21
N GLY A 189 -3.14 6.61 0.09
CA GLY A 189 -3.22 7.64 1.12
C GLY A 189 -1.84 8.06 1.67
N LYS A 190 -1.70 8.02 3.01
CA LYS A 190 -0.50 8.50 3.74
C LYS A 190 0.80 7.77 3.35
N ALA A 191 0.70 6.57 2.76
CA ALA A 191 1.87 5.73 2.47
C ALA A 191 2.45 5.98 1.07
N ILE A 192 1.72 6.64 0.15
CA ILE A 192 2.19 6.98 -1.21
C ILE A 192 3.53 7.71 -1.16
N MET A 193 3.59 8.85 -0.45
CA MET A 193 4.79 9.67 -0.40
C MET A 193 5.97 8.95 0.26
N LYS A 194 5.71 8.11 1.27
CA LYS A 194 6.76 7.34 1.94
C LYS A 194 7.38 6.31 0.99
N ARG A 195 6.54 5.57 0.27
CA ARG A 195 6.99 4.59 -0.72
C ARG A 195 7.73 5.27 -1.87
N MET A 196 7.15 6.33 -2.43
CA MET A 196 7.77 7.09 -3.51
C MET A 196 9.15 7.62 -3.11
N LYS A 197 9.31 8.16 -1.89
CA LYS A 197 10.63 8.59 -1.38
C LYS A 197 11.65 7.46 -1.26
N ARG A 198 11.24 6.23 -0.95
CA ARG A 198 12.15 5.07 -0.89
C ARG A 198 12.62 4.64 -2.28
N GLN A 199 11.76 4.78 -3.29
CA GLN A 199 12.06 4.39 -4.68
C GLN A 199 12.79 5.49 -5.46
N ASP A 200 12.28 6.72 -5.40
CA ASP A 200 12.82 7.89 -6.08
C ASP A 200 12.55 9.17 -5.26
N PRO A 201 13.52 9.61 -4.44
CA PRO A 201 13.41 10.83 -3.66
C PRO A 201 13.18 12.10 -4.50
N ALA A 202 13.67 12.14 -5.75
CA ALA A 202 13.56 13.30 -6.61
C ALA A 202 12.15 13.41 -7.19
N PHE A 203 11.61 12.31 -7.72
CA PHE A 203 10.23 12.25 -8.19
C PHE A 203 9.25 12.51 -7.04
N ALA A 204 9.51 11.96 -5.85
CA ALA A 204 8.68 12.23 -4.68
C ALA A 204 8.63 13.72 -4.29
N ARG A 205 9.73 14.46 -4.44
CA ARG A 205 9.71 15.92 -4.23
C ARG A 205 8.88 16.62 -5.30
N LYS A 206 9.12 16.33 -6.58
CA LYS A 206 8.34 16.91 -7.70
C LYS A 206 6.83 16.66 -7.52
N PHE A 207 6.45 15.43 -7.23
CA PHE A 207 5.07 15.01 -7.01
C PHE A 207 4.46 15.76 -5.81
N GLY A 208 5.14 15.79 -4.68
CA GLY A 208 4.67 16.49 -3.48
C GLY A 208 4.47 17.99 -3.71
N GLU A 209 5.45 18.66 -4.32
CA GLU A 209 5.38 20.10 -4.61
C GLU A 209 4.27 20.44 -5.61
N ALA A 210 4.06 19.61 -6.64
CA ALA A 210 3.01 19.81 -7.63
C ALA A 210 1.61 19.75 -7.00
N PHE A 211 1.36 18.75 -6.16
CA PHE A 211 0.07 18.61 -5.49
C PHE A 211 -0.13 19.62 -4.35
N ASP A 212 0.93 19.99 -3.62
CA ASP A 212 0.85 21.07 -2.63
C ASP A 212 0.46 22.41 -3.28
N GLU A 213 1.04 22.78 -4.43
CA GLU A 213 0.66 23.98 -5.18
C GLU A 213 -0.80 23.88 -5.69
N LEU A 214 -1.20 22.73 -6.25
CA LEU A 214 -2.57 22.52 -6.72
C LEU A 214 -3.59 22.66 -5.58
N PHE A 215 -3.36 22.05 -4.43
CA PHE A 215 -4.30 22.09 -3.33
C PHE A 215 -4.32 23.44 -2.61
N SER A 216 -3.18 24.13 -2.50
CA SER A 216 -3.07 25.42 -1.82
C SER A 216 -3.54 26.61 -2.68
N THR A 217 -3.21 26.63 -3.98
CA THR A 217 -3.49 27.78 -4.85
C THR A 217 -4.43 27.50 -6.01
N GLY A 218 -4.79 26.23 -6.27
CA GLY A 218 -5.60 25.85 -7.42
C GLY A 218 -4.86 25.88 -8.76
N LYS A 219 -3.53 25.94 -8.78
CA LYS A 219 -2.75 25.91 -10.02
C LYS A 219 -2.46 24.47 -10.41
N SER A 220 -3.04 24.00 -11.52
CA SER A 220 -2.93 22.61 -11.98
C SER A 220 -1.71 22.31 -12.86
N ARG A 221 -1.01 23.35 -13.37
CA ARG A 221 -0.01 23.18 -14.42
C ARG A 221 1.08 22.16 -14.08
N ARG A 222 1.65 22.21 -12.87
CA ARG A 222 2.70 21.26 -12.46
C ARG A 222 2.23 19.81 -12.42
N VAL A 223 0.98 19.57 -12.02
CA VAL A 223 0.40 18.21 -12.00
C VAL A 223 0.16 17.72 -13.44
N ILE A 224 -0.30 18.61 -14.32
CA ILE A 224 -0.48 18.30 -15.75
C ILE A 224 0.86 17.94 -16.39
N ASP A 225 1.89 18.77 -16.21
CA ASP A 225 3.23 18.53 -16.74
C ASP A 225 3.81 17.19 -16.25
N LEU A 226 3.63 16.89 -14.96
CA LEU A 226 4.09 15.65 -14.35
C LEU A 226 3.39 14.42 -14.95
N ALA A 227 2.09 14.50 -15.18
CA ALA A 227 1.31 13.42 -15.77
C ALA A 227 1.66 13.20 -17.25
N GLU A 228 1.83 14.28 -18.01
CA GLU A 228 2.29 14.23 -19.41
C GLU A 228 3.70 13.63 -19.51
N GLU A 229 4.65 14.04 -18.65
CA GLU A 229 6.00 13.48 -18.57
C GLU A 229 5.96 11.97 -18.29
N LEU A 230 5.12 11.54 -17.33
CA LEU A 230 5.04 10.15 -16.93
C LEU A 230 4.38 9.25 -17.99
N MET A 231 3.39 9.76 -18.72
CA MET A 231 2.71 9.00 -19.79
C MET A 231 3.45 9.04 -21.12
N ALA A 232 4.36 9.99 -21.35
CA ALA A 232 5.08 10.15 -22.62
C ALA A 232 5.75 8.86 -23.14
N PRO A 233 6.43 8.03 -22.30
CA PRO A 233 7.03 6.77 -22.77
C PRO A 233 6.02 5.74 -23.27
N GLN A 234 4.75 5.86 -22.88
CA GLN A 234 3.65 4.97 -23.28
C GLN A 234 2.75 5.62 -24.35
N GLY A 235 3.17 6.72 -24.97
CA GLY A 235 2.42 7.42 -26.02
C GLY A 235 1.65 8.67 -25.56
N GLY A 236 1.84 9.14 -24.32
CA GLY A 236 1.27 10.39 -23.81
C GLY A 236 -0.20 10.30 -23.42
N CYS A 237 -0.91 11.43 -23.44
CA CYS A 237 -2.37 11.45 -23.22
C CYS A 237 -3.09 10.60 -24.29
N LEU A 238 -4.26 10.06 -23.95
CA LEU A 238 -5.04 9.18 -24.82
C LEU A 238 -6.52 9.58 -24.81
N PHE A 239 -7.04 9.85 -25.99
CA PHE A 239 -8.48 10.01 -26.24
C PHE A 239 -8.81 9.40 -27.60
N GLU A 240 -8.18 9.93 -28.65
CA GLU A 240 -8.36 9.44 -30.02
C GLU A 240 -7.96 7.95 -30.12
N GLY A 241 -8.86 7.14 -30.67
CA GLY A 241 -8.67 5.70 -30.84
C GLY A 241 -8.90 4.85 -29.59
N TYR A 242 -9.24 5.43 -28.43
CA TYR A 242 -9.64 4.64 -27.27
C TYR A 242 -11.00 3.97 -27.49
N ARG A 243 -11.10 2.67 -27.20
CA ARG A 243 -12.34 1.88 -27.30
C ARG A 243 -12.31 0.72 -26.31
N ARG A 244 -13.44 0.46 -25.66
CA ARG A 244 -13.70 -0.75 -24.88
C ARG A 244 -15.03 -1.36 -25.29
N ASP A 245 -15.03 -2.67 -25.45
CA ASP A 245 -16.25 -3.42 -25.74
C ASP A 245 -16.78 -4.01 -24.43
N THR A 246 -18.06 -3.79 -24.14
CA THR A 246 -18.72 -4.46 -23.01
C THR A 246 -18.84 -5.96 -23.28
N PRO A 247 -18.76 -6.82 -22.26
CA PRO A 247 -18.95 -8.26 -22.44
C PRO A 247 -20.29 -8.57 -23.11
N VAL A 248 -20.29 -9.50 -24.07
CA VAL A 248 -21.47 -9.81 -24.90
C VAL A 248 -22.63 -10.33 -24.02
N GLU A 249 -22.30 -11.04 -22.95
CA GLU A 249 -23.23 -11.60 -21.98
C GLU A 249 -24.00 -10.55 -21.17
N TRP A 250 -23.58 -9.27 -21.16
CA TRP A 250 -24.32 -8.19 -20.50
C TRP A 250 -25.56 -7.75 -21.28
N ARG A 251 -25.71 -8.20 -22.53
CA ARG A 251 -26.90 -7.95 -23.34
C ARG A 251 -28.10 -8.68 -22.75
N GLN A 252 -28.96 -7.94 -22.05
CA GLN A 252 -30.27 -8.45 -21.64
C GLN A 252 -31.16 -8.69 -22.86
N LYS A 253 -31.91 -9.80 -22.84
CA LYS A 253 -32.88 -10.17 -23.89
C LYS A 253 -34.22 -9.53 -23.62
#